data_AF-A0A968BUN0-F1
#
_entry.id   AF-A0A968BUN0-F1
#
_cell.length_a   1.000
_cell.length_b   1.000
_cell.length_c   1.000
_cell.angle_alpha   90.00
_cell.angle_beta   90.00
_cell.angle_gamma   90.00
#
_symmetry.space_group_name_H-M   'P 1'
#
loop_
_entity.id
_entity.type
_entity.pdbx_description
1 polymer ?
#
loop_
_entity_poly.entity_id
_entity_poly.type
_entity_poly.pdbx_seq_one_letter_code
_entity_poly.pdbx_strand_id
1 'polypeptide(L)'
;LGATLMEEYIPGTSTGFSDYYLPTARCAPQIEVIPVEVPSRWGPHGVKGLGEAATLPTTPAILNAVCRATGARIRQIPATPERVLAAIRASRHCRP
;
A
#
# COMPACT_ATOMS: atom_id res chain seq x y z
N LEU A 1 2.06 2.46 -2.72
CA LEU A 1 3.08 2.54 -1.64
C LEU A 1 2.73 3.65 -0.66
N GLY A 2 2.72 4.92 -1.10
CA GLY A 2 2.49 6.05 -0.20
C GLY A 2 1.13 6.01 0.50
N ALA A 3 0.02 5.86 -0.25
CA ALA A 3 -1.30 5.61 0.33
C ALA A 3 -1.34 4.50 1.41
N THR A 4 -0.51 3.46 1.26
CA THR A 4 -0.48 2.34 2.20
C THR A 4 0.31 2.63 3.47
N LEU A 5 1.37 3.44 3.41
CA LEU A 5 2.38 3.55 4.47
C LEU A 5 2.62 4.96 5.01
N MET A 6 2.26 6.01 4.26
CA MET A 6 2.76 7.38 4.50
C MET A 6 1.68 8.45 4.37
N GLU A 7 0.89 8.37 3.30
CA GLU A 7 -0.01 9.43 2.91
C GLU A 7 -1.26 9.44 3.79
N GLU A 8 -1.38 10.47 4.63
CA GLU A 8 -2.56 10.75 5.43
C GLU A 8 -2.77 12.27 5.47
N TYR A 9 -3.92 12.70 4.97
CA TYR A 9 -4.33 14.09 5.08
C TYR A 9 -5.14 14.29 6.36
N ILE A 10 -4.69 15.21 7.21
CA ILE A 10 -5.37 15.58 8.45
C ILE A 10 -5.94 17.00 8.27
N PRO A 11 -7.28 17.18 8.25
CA PRO A 11 -7.90 18.49 8.09
C PRO A 11 -7.44 19.49 9.15
N GLY A 12 -6.98 20.67 8.72
CA GLY A 12 -6.48 21.71 9.61
C GLY A 12 -5.07 21.48 10.16
N THR A 13 -4.42 20.35 9.87
CA THR A 13 -3.04 20.05 10.28
C THR A 13 -2.12 19.87 9.08
N SER A 14 -2.50 19.06 8.09
CA SER A 14 -1.71 18.86 6.87
C SER A 14 -1.84 20.08 5.96
N THR A 15 -0.85 20.97 5.98
CA THR A 15 -0.89 22.24 5.22
C THR A 15 0.01 22.26 3.99
N GLY A 16 0.88 21.26 3.85
CA GLY A 16 1.77 21.09 2.70
C GLY A 16 2.53 19.77 2.75
N PHE A 17 3.51 19.61 1.86
CA PHE A 17 4.28 18.36 1.73
C PHE A 17 5.27 18.09 2.87
N SER A 18 5.47 19.05 3.78
CA SER A 18 6.20 18.84 5.03
C SER A 18 5.41 17.97 6.02
N ASP A 19 4.06 18.03 5.94
CA ASP A 19 3.13 17.36 6.86
C ASP A 19 2.30 16.28 6.17
N TYR A 20 2.38 16.19 4.84
CA TYR A 20 1.81 15.12 4.01
C TYR A 20 2.96 14.37 3.33
N TYR A 21 3.34 13.23 3.90
CA TYR A 21 4.53 12.52 3.49
C TYR A 21 4.33 11.77 2.17
N LEU A 22 4.98 12.28 1.11
CA LEU A 22 5.10 11.59 -0.16
C LEU A 22 6.30 10.62 -0.15
N PRO A 23 6.19 9.45 -0.79
CA PRO A 23 7.33 8.56 -1.01
C PRO A 23 8.46 9.27 -1.76
N THR A 24 9.69 9.03 -1.33
CA THR A 24 10.91 9.47 -2.03
C THR A 24 11.56 8.29 -2.74
N ALA A 25 12.49 8.56 -3.67
CA ALA A 25 13.21 7.50 -4.36
C ALA A 25 13.92 6.51 -3.41
N ARG A 26 14.33 6.97 -2.21
CA ARG A 26 15.01 6.14 -1.21
C ARG A 26 14.11 5.10 -0.54
N CYS A 27 12.80 5.32 -0.50
CA CYS A 27 11.85 4.35 0.05
C CYS A 27 11.17 3.49 -1.01
N ALA A 28 11.44 3.74 -2.30
CA ALA A 28 10.93 2.91 -3.37
C ALA A 28 11.58 1.51 -3.31
N PRO A 29 10.80 0.42 -3.27
CA PRO A 29 11.36 -0.93 -3.42
C PRO A 29 11.86 -1.13 -4.86
N GLN A 30 12.66 -2.17 -5.07
CA GLN A 30 12.89 -2.65 -6.43
C GLN A 30 11.57 -3.15 -7.02
N ILE A 31 11.25 -2.69 -8.23
CA ILE A 31 10.02 -3.03 -8.95
C ILE A 31 10.39 -3.87 -10.17
N GLU A 32 9.93 -5.11 -10.18
CA GLU A 32 9.96 -5.97 -11.36
C GLU A 32 8.64 -5.84 -12.13
N VAL A 33 8.73 -5.66 -13.44
CA VAL A 33 7.55 -5.53 -14.31
C VAL A 33 7.47 -6.77 -15.20
N ILE A 34 6.39 -7.53 -15.05
CA ILE A 34 6.12 -8.74 -15.84
C ILE A 34 4.92 -8.45 -16.74
N PRO A 35 5.11 -8.23 -18.05
CA PRO A 35 4.01 -8.04 -18.98
C PRO A 35 3.17 -9.31 -19.11
N VAL A 36 1.85 -9.18 -18.95
CA VAL A 36 0.90 -10.26 -19.20
C VAL A 36 -0.06 -9.81 -20.29
N GLU A 37 0.10 -10.39 -21.47
CA GLU A 37 -0.65 -9.99 -22.66
C GLU A 37 -1.86 -10.89 -22.86
N VAL A 38 -3.04 -10.29 -22.70
CA VAL A 38 -4.31 -10.90 -23.09
C VAL A 38 -5.08 -9.84 -23.89
N PRO A 39 -5.32 -10.04 -25.20
CA PRO A 39 -5.97 -9.03 -26.04
C PRO A 39 -7.36 -8.63 -25.54
N SER A 40 -7.67 -7.33 -25.63
CA SER A 40 -9.01 -6.79 -25.41
C SER A 40 -9.78 -6.66 -26.73
N ARG A 41 -11.04 -7.10 -26.75
CA ARG A 41 -11.93 -6.85 -27.91
C ARG A 41 -12.36 -5.39 -28.05
N TRP A 42 -12.13 -4.58 -27.02
CA TRP A 42 -12.63 -3.20 -26.93
C TRP A 42 -11.55 -2.13 -27.11
N GLY A 43 -10.27 -2.50 -26.95
CA GLY A 43 -9.16 -1.57 -27.06
C GLY A 43 -8.54 -1.60 -28.47
N PRO A 44 -8.05 -0.46 -28.98
CA PRO A 44 -7.30 -0.46 -30.23
C PRO A 44 -6.08 -1.37 -30.10
N HIS A 45 -5.78 -2.15 -31.13
CA HIS A 45 -4.65 -3.09 -31.12
C HIS A 45 -4.66 -4.10 -29.95
N GLY A 46 -5.82 -4.36 -29.33
CA GLY A 46 -5.95 -5.30 -28.22
C GLY A 46 -5.49 -4.77 -26.85
N VAL A 47 -5.16 -3.48 -26.72
CA VAL A 47 -4.62 -2.91 -25.46
C VAL A 47 -5.69 -2.77 -24.37
N LYS A 48 -5.22 -2.68 -23.11
CA LYS A 48 -6.03 -2.45 -21.91
C LYS A 48 -5.46 -1.28 -21.10
N GLY A 49 -6.31 -0.60 -20.36
CA GLY A 49 -5.86 0.40 -19.38
C GLY A 49 -5.09 -0.24 -18.22
N LEU A 50 -3.95 0.35 -17.84
CA LEU A 50 -3.06 -0.21 -16.82
C LEU A 50 -2.83 0.72 -15.61
N GLY A 51 -2.99 2.04 -15.77
CA GLY A 51 -2.58 3.03 -14.75
C GLY A 51 -3.15 2.76 -13.34
N GLU A 52 -4.46 2.56 -13.24
CA GLU A 52 -5.11 2.24 -11.96
C GLU A 52 -4.87 0.79 -11.54
N ALA A 53 -4.96 -0.14 -12.49
CA ALA A 53 -4.84 -1.58 -12.26
C ALA A 53 -3.48 -1.96 -11.63
N ALA A 54 -2.41 -1.24 -11.95
CA ALA A 54 -1.10 -1.41 -11.33
C ALA A 54 -1.06 -0.95 -9.86
N THR A 55 -1.91 0.02 -9.48
CA THR A 55 -1.91 0.62 -8.14
C THR A 55 -2.79 -0.14 -7.16
N LEU A 56 -3.97 -0.59 -7.62
CA LEU A 56 -4.96 -1.31 -6.80
C LEU A 56 -4.40 -2.47 -5.95
N PRO A 57 -3.60 -3.42 -6.49
CA PRO A 57 -3.12 -4.56 -5.71
C PRO A 57 -2.02 -4.20 -4.71
N THR A 58 -1.41 -3.01 -4.83
CA THR A 58 -0.24 -2.63 -4.01
C THR A 58 -0.57 -2.58 -2.53
N THR A 59 -1.67 -1.93 -2.14
CA THR A 59 -2.09 -1.81 -0.73
C THR A 59 -2.34 -3.17 -0.07
N PRO A 60 -3.24 -4.03 -0.59
CA PRO A 60 -3.48 -5.33 0.04
C PRO A 60 -2.25 -6.23 0.03
N ALA A 61 -1.39 -6.17 -1.00
CA ALA A 61 -0.15 -6.95 -1.03
C ALA A 61 0.79 -6.59 0.12
N ILE A 62 1.02 -5.30 0.37
CA ILE A 62 1.85 -4.82 1.49
C ILE A 62 1.25 -5.24 2.85
N LEU A 63 -0.05 -5.03 3.05
CA LEU A 63 -0.71 -5.39 4.32
C LEU A 63 -0.66 -6.91 4.59
N ASN A 64 -0.81 -7.71 3.53
CA ASN A 64 -0.65 -9.17 3.62
C ASN A 64 0.79 -9.57 3.95
N ALA A 65 1.80 -8.88 3.39
CA ALA A 65 3.20 -9.11 3.73
C ALA A 65 3.48 -8.79 5.20
N VAL A 66 2.97 -7.68 5.72
CA VAL A 66 3.07 -7.34 7.16
C VAL A 66 2.44 -8.42 8.02
N CYS A 67 1.24 -8.88 7.66
CA CYS A 67 0.60 -9.95 8.43
C CYS A 67 1.37 -11.27 8.36
N ARG A 68 1.88 -11.65 7.19
CA ARG A 68 2.73 -12.84 7.04
C ARG A 68 3.98 -12.76 7.92
N ALA A 69 4.60 -11.58 8.01
CA ALA A 69 5.82 -11.37 8.79
C ALA A 69 5.58 -11.32 10.30
N THR A 70 4.41 -10.84 10.75
CA THR A 70 4.19 -10.46 12.16
C THR A 70 3.03 -11.17 12.85
N GLY A 71 2.14 -11.81 12.08
CA GLY A 71 0.84 -12.32 12.54
C GLY A 71 -0.24 -11.24 12.72
N ALA A 72 0.11 -9.96 12.66
CA ALA A 72 -0.82 -8.86 12.90
C ALA A 72 -1.63 -8.51 11.64
N ARG A 73 -2.96 -8.35 11.78
CA ARG A 73 -3.85 -7.90 10.70
C ARG A 73 -4.11 -6.40 10.82
N ILE A 74 -3.64 -5.63 9.86
CA ILE A 74 -3.87 -4.19 9.76
C ILE A 74 -5.09 -3.95 8.86
N ARG A 75 -6.07 -3.18 9.36
CA ARG A 75 -7.33 -2.88 8.65
C ARG A 75 -7.54 -1.40 8.38
N GLN A 76 -6.58 -0.57 8.74
CA GLN A 76 -6.59 0.87 8.54
C GLN A 76 -5.27 1.28 7.89
N ILE A 77 -5.36 2.12 6.86
CA ILE A 77 -4.22 2.76 6.22
C ILE A 77 -4.17 4.25 6.57
N PRO A 78 -2.98 4.88 6.53
CA PRO A 78 -1.68 4.24 6.35
C PRO A 78 -1.32 3.31 7.52
N ALA A 79 -0.58 2.25 7.21
CA ALA A 79 0.02 1.33 8.18
C ALA A 79 1.27 1.97 8.80
N THR A 80 1.08 3.05 9.55
CA THR A 80 2.17 3.75 10.24
C THR A 80 2.87 2.84 11.25
N PRO A 81 4.12 3.12 11.63
CA PRO A 81 4.83 2.32 12.63
C PRO A 81 4.05 2.13 13.93
N GLU A 82 3.32 3.15 14.39
CA GLU A 82 2.50 3.12 15.60
C GLU A 82 1.31 2.17 15.44
N ARG A 83 0.61 2.23 14.29
CA ARG A 83 -0.53 1.35 13.98
C ARG A 83 -0.07 -0.10 13.81
N VAL A 84 1.07 -0.33 13.17
CA VAL A 84 1.70 -1.65 13.03
C VAL A 84 2.06 -2.21 14.42
N LEU A 85 2.74 -1.41 15.25
CA LEU A 85 3.12 -1.83 16.61
C LEU A 85 1.91 -2.15 17.48
N ALA A 86 0.86 -1.33 17.42
CA ALA A 86 -0.40 -1.55 18.12
C ALA A 86 -1.06 -2.87 17.68
N ALA A 87 -1.11 -3.13 16.36
CA ALA A 87 -1.66 -4.37 15.82
C ALA A 87 -0.85 -5.61 16.25
N ILE A 88 0.48 -5.52 16.27
CA ILE A 88 1.36 -6.59 16.76
C ILE A 88 1.09 -6.87 18.24
N ARG A 89 1.01 -5.83 19.08
CA ARG A 89 0.71 -5.98 20.51
C ARG A 89 -0.66 -6.63 20.70
N ALA A 90 -1.70 -6.17 20.03
CA ALA A 90 -3.04 -6.76 20.12
C ALA A 90 -3.06 -8.24 19.71
N SER A 91 -2.33 -8.61 18.66
CA SER A 91 -2.27 -10.01 18.19
C SER A 91 -1.59 -10.97 19.18
N ARG A 92 -0.63 -10.47 19.99
CA ARG A 92 0.07 -11.27 21.00
C ARG A 92 -0.78 -11.56 22.24
N HIS A 93 -1.68 -10.64 22.60
CA HIS A 93 -2.60 -10.79 23.73
C HIS A 93 -3.83 -11.65 23.39
N CYS A 94 -4.00 -12.00 22.12
CA CYS A 94 -5.12 -12.80 21.61
C CYS A 94 -4.69 -14.24 21.26
N ARG A 95 -3.52 -14.70 21.72
CA ARG A 95 -3.18 -16.12 21.71
C ARG A 95 -3.88 -16.79 22.92
N PRO A 96 -4.66 -17.88 22.73
CA PRO A 96 -5.07 -18.72 23.84
C PRO A 96 -3.85 -19.33 24.56
#